data_AF-A0AAW4VUR0-F1
#
_entry.id   AF-A0AAW4VUR0-F1
#
_cell.length_a   1.000
_cell.length_b   1.000
_cell.length_c   1.000
_cell.angle_alpha   90.00
_cell.angle_beta   90.00
_cell.angle_gamma   90.00
#
_symmetry.space_group_name_H-M   'P 1'
#
loop_
_entity.id
_entity.type
_entity.pdbx_description
1 polymer ?
#
loop_
_entity_poly.entity_id
_entity_poly.type
_entity_poly.pdbx_seq_one_letter_code
_entity_poly.pdbx_strand_id
1 'polypeptide(L)'
;DYVIIGVEHQSTFDKNMIFRILNYDAMTYINQVESKKEVYPVGSFVFYTGDEEWKLPETLKETLKSIPSEMEPNINDWRLPVIDLKTMDARKLTNRRLKDVVEINQSMFAGSYDGLRENRKIETESFM
;
A
#
# COMPACT_ATOMS: atom_id res chain seq x y z
N ASP A 1 -15.50 5.86 17.12
CA ASP A 1 -14.66 6.51 16.10
C ASP A 1 -14.77 5.74 14.79
N TYR A 2 -15.03 6.46 13.69
CA TYR A 2 -15.23 5.90 12.36
C TYR A 2 -14.21 6.54 11.40
N VAL A 3 -13.54 5.72 10.58
CA VAL A 3 -12.54 6.16 9.60
C VAL A 3 -12.85 5.46 8.28
N ILE A 4 -12.76 6.21 7.18
CA ILE A 4 -12.89 5.68 5.83
C ILE A 4 -11.49 5.28 5.35
N ILE A 5 -11.33 4.03 4.94
CA ILE A 5 -10.06 3.50 4.46
C ILE A 5 -10.15 3.17 2.97
N GLY A 6 -9.32 3.84 2.17
CA GLY A 6 -9.06 3.48 0.78
C GLY A 6 -7.92 2.47 0.68
N VAL A 7 -8.12 1.42 -0.11
CA VAL A 7 -7.06 0.45 -0.43
C VAL A 7 -6.93 0.39 -1.93
N GLU A 8 -5.74 0.68 -2.43
CA GLU A 8 -5.45 0.57 -3.85
C GLU A 8 -4.42 -0.55 -4.09
N HIS A 9 -4.77 -1.52 -4.93
CA HIS A 9 -3.82 -2.54 -5.35
C HIS A 9 -3.01 -2.04 -6.55
N GLN A 10 -1.71 -2.28 -6.53
CA GLN A 10 -0.81 -1.95 -7.64
C GLN A 10 0.22 -3.05 -7.86
N SER A 11 0.45 -3.42 -9.13
CA SER A 11 1.48 -4.40 -9.51
C SER A 11 2.58 -3.82 -10.40
N THR A 12 2.44 -2.58 -10.87
CA THR A 12 3.40 -1.91 -11.76
C THR A 12 3.77 -0.54 -11.22
N PHE A 13 4.94 -0.02 -11.61
CA PHE A 13 5.31 1.34 -11.23
C PHE A 13 4.44 2.37 -11.95
N ASP A 14 3.71 3.17 -11.17
CA ASP A 14 2.96 4.32 -11.64
C ASP A 14 3.44 5.58 -10.92
N LYS A 15 4.14 6.46 -11.64
CA LYS A 15 4.68 7.71 -11.09
C LYS A 15 3.58 8.69 -10.66
N ASN A 16 2.35 8.50 -11.12
CA ASN A 16 1.21 9.34 -10.77
C ASN A 16 0.38 8.77 -9.61
N MET A 17 0.82 7.67 -8.99
CA MET A 17 0.11 7.00 -7.90
C MET A 17 -0.31 7.96 -6.78
N ILE A 18 0.61 8.81 -6.33
CA ILE A 18 0.32 9.76 -5.25
C ILE A 18 -0.79 10.76 -5.61
N PHE A 19 -0.84 11.23 -6.86
CA PHE A 19 -1.90 12.14 -7.32
C PHE A 19 -3.26 11.43 -7.38
N ARG A 20 -3.27 10.14 -7.72
CA ARG A 20 -4.49 9.32 -7.75
C ARG A 20 -5.07 9.14 -6.35
N ILE A 21 -4.23 8.73 -5.40
CA ILE A 21 -4.63 8.59 -3.99
C ILE A 21 -5.10 9.92 -3.41
N LEU A 22 -4.37 11.02 -3.67
CA LEU A 22 -4.80 12.36 -3.25
C LEU A 22 -6.18 12.73 -3.79
N ASN A 23 -6.45 12.41 -5.06
CA ASN A 23 -7.74 12.68 -5.66
C ASN A 23 -8.85 11.84 -5.01
N TYR A 24 -8.60 10.57 -4.69
CA TYR A 24 -9.57 9.73 -3.99
C TYR A 24 -9.89 10.25 -2.59
N ASP A 25 -8.88 10.64 -1.82
CA ASP A 25 -9.09 11.18 -0.47
C ASP A 25 -9.84 12.51 -0.53
N ALA A 26 -9.44 13.41 -1.43
CA ALA A 26 -10.10 14.70 -1.63
C ALA A 26 -11.56 14.54 -2.06
N MET A 27 -11.85 13.70 -3.07
CA MET A 27 -13.21 13.41 -3.52
C MET A 27 -14.05 12.80 -2.39
N THR A 28 -13.46 11.94 -1.57
CA THR A 28 -14.15 11.35 -0.42
C THR A 28 -14.56 12.41 0.60
N TYR A 29 -13.68 13.35 0.93
CA TYR A 29 -14.02 14.47 1.80
C TYR A 29 -15.08 15.40 1.18
N ILE A 30 -14.94 15.74 -0.10
CA ILE A 30 -15.92 16.57 -0.83
C ILE A 30 -17.31 15.94 -0.74
N ASN A 31 -17.42 14.64 -1.06
CA ASN A 31 -18.69 13.92 -1.02
C ASN A 31 -19.33 13.90 0.40
N GLN A 32 -18.53 13.81 1.45
CA GLN A 32 -19.01 13.87 2.84
C GLN A 32 -19.62 15.25 3.15
N VAL A 33 -18.89 16.32 2.80
CA VAL A 33 -19.32 17.71 3.02
C VAL A 33 -20.59 18.02 2.23
N GLU A 34 -20.62 17.68 0.94
CA GLU A 34 -21.77 17.93 0.06
C GLU A 34 -23.01 17.14 0.48
N SER A 35 -22.83 15.94 1.03
CA SER A 35 -23.93 15.13 1.57
C SER A 35 -24.49 15.66 2.90
N LYS A 36 -23.98 16.79 3.43
CA LYS A 36 -24.30 17.34 4.77
C LYS A 36 -24.15 16.30 5.89
N LYS A 37 -23.28 15.32 5.68
CA LYS A 37 -22.93 14.32 6.70
C LYS A 37 -21.84 14.89 7.59
N GLU A 38 -21.71 14.30 8.77
CA GLU A 38 -20.51 14.49 9.58
C GLU A 38 -19.27 14.09 8.77
N VAL A 39 -18.19 14.87 8.92
CA VAL A 39 -16.94 14.63 8.20
C VAL A 39 -16.08 13.68 9.01
N TYR A 40 -15.89 12.49 8.47
CA TYR A 40 -15.04 11.47 9.05
C TYR A 40 -13.64 11.49 8.42
N PRO A 41 -12.60 11.12 9.19
CA PRO A 41 -11.26 10.97 8.65
C PRO A 41 -11.21 9.95 7.50
N VAL A 42 -10.44 10.30 6.48
CA VAL A 42 -10.12 9.44 5.33
C VAL A 42 -8.63 9.17 5.34
N GLY A 43 -8.26 7.92 5.15
CA GLY A 43 -6.87 7.52 4.92
C GLY A 43 -6.79 6.44 3.86
N SER A 44 -5.76 6.50 3.03
CA SER A 44 -5.56 5.55 1.94
C SER A 44 -4.16 4.95 1.98
N PHE A 45 -4.03 3.70 1.50
CA PHE A 45 -2.74 3.06 1.31
C PHE A 45 -2.72 2.22 0.04
N VAL A 46 -1.51 2.05 -0.50
CA VAL A 46 -1.25 1.23 -1.68
C VAL A 46 -0.74 -0.13 -1.22
N PHE A 47 -1.41 -1.19 -1.64
CA PHE A 47 -0.92 -2.56 -1.52
C PHE A 47 -0.18 -2.94 -2.80
N TYR A 48 1.15 -3.00 -2.72
CA TYR A 48 2.02 -3.21 -3.86
C TYR A 48 2.51 -4.65 -3.96
N THR A 49 2.33 -5.27 -5.12
CA THR A 49 2.69 -6.68 -5.39
C THR A 49 3.49 -6.83 -6.69
N GLY A 50 4.27 -5.82 -7.07
CA GLY A 50 5.05 -5.87 -8.30
C GLY A 50 6.25 -6.82 -8.22
N ASP A 51 6.88 -7.08 -9.36
CA ASP A 51 8.02 -8.00 -9.46
C ASP A 51 9.30 -7.45 -8.85
N GLU A 52 9.41 -6.13 -8.76
CA GLU A 52 10.51 -5.39 -8.13
C GLU A 52 10.05 -4.84 -6.77
N GLU A 53 10.98 -4.53 -5.86
CA GLU A 53 10.65 -3.75 -4.65
C GLU A 53 10.17 -2.34 -5.04
N TRP A 54 9.35 -1.73 -4.20
CA TRP A 54 8.88 -0.36 -4.41
C TRP A 54 10.05 0.63 -4.44
N LYS A 55 10.12 1.45 -5.50
CA LYS A 55 11.22 2.40 -5.75
C LYS A 55 10.75 3.82 -6.10
N LEU A 56 9.45 4.08 -6.02
CA LEU A 56 8.89 5.38 -6.33
C LEU A 56 8.79 6.24 -5.06
N PRO A 57 8.74 7.58 -5.19
CA PRO A 57 8.47 8.48 -4.07
C PRO A 57 7.26 8.07 -3.24
N GLU A 58 7.38 8.22 -1.92
CA GLU A 58 6.30 7.95 -0.95
C GLU A 58 5.73 9.25 -0.37
N THR A 59 6.18 10.40 -0.88
CA THR A 59 5.69 11.72 -0.47
C THR A 59 5.45 12.63 -1.68
N LEU A 60 4.57 13.62 -1.51
CA LEU A 60 4.25 14.56 -2.57
C LEU A 60 5.47 15.41 -2.91
N LYS A 61 6.21 15.91 -1.91
CA LYS A 61 7.37 16.76 -2.15
C LYS A 61 8.47 16.05 -2.94
N GLU A 62 8.73 14.77 -2.68
CA GLU A 62 9.66 13.96 -3.47
C GLU A 62 9.22 13.79 -4.94
N THR A 63 7.92 13.89 -5.21
CA THR A 63 7.35 13.77 -6.56
C THR A 63 7.37 15.09 -7.33
N LEU A 64 7.30 16.24 -6.62
CA LEU A 64 7.24 17.55 -7.23
C LEU A 64 8.60 17.99 -7.80
N LYS A 65 8.56 18.66 -8.96
CA LYS A 65 9.76 19.26 -9.56
C LYS A 65 10.00 20.64 -8.96
N SER A 66 11.25 20.90 -8.57
CA SER A 66 11.79 22.24 -8.31
C SER A 66 10.90 23.12 -7.42
N ILE A 67 10.72 22.71 -6.16
CA ILE A 67 10.07 23.55 -5.14
C ILE A 67 11.01 24.71 -4.78
N PRO A 68 10.61 25.99 -4.94
CA PRO A 68 11.39 27.11 -4.44
C PRO A 68 11.52 27.03 -2.92
N SER A 69 12.73 27.22 -2.39
CA SER A 69 13.01 27.09 -0.96
C SER A 69 12.13 28.00 -0.10
N GLU A 70 11.78 29.19 -0.61
CA GLU A 70 10.90 30.14 0.06
C GLU A 70 9.46 29.64 0.19
N MET A 71 9.02 28.76 -0.71
CA MET A 71 7.65 28.22 -0.77
C MET A 71 7.53 26.84 -0.12
N GLU A 72 8.64 26.16 0.16
CA GLU A 72 8.66 24.81 0.73
C GLU A 72 7.84 24.68 2.03
N PRO A 73 7.82 25.65 2.96
CA PRO A 73 7.01 25.57 4.18
C PRO A 73 5.50 25.66 3.91
N ASN A 74 5.09 26.19 2.76
CA ASN A 74 3.67 26.37 2.41
C ASN A 74 3.09 25.19 1.62
N ILE A 75 3.92 24.22 1.22
CA ILE A 75 3.48 23.04 0.49
C ILE A 75 3.29 21.90 1.48
N ASN A 76 2.07 21.38 1.54
CA ASN A 76 1.75 20.19 2.32
C ASN A 76 2.46 18.97 1.72
N ASP A 77 3.17 18.24 2.57
CA ASP A 77 3.83 17.01 2.16
C ASP A 77 2.97 15.79 2.46
N TRP A 78 2.12 15.46 1.50
CA TRP A 78 1.23 14.32 1.64
C TRP A 78 2.00 13.01 1.51
N ARG A 79 1.70 12.06 2.39
CA ARG A 79 2.31 10.73 2.35
C ARG A 79 1.47 9.79 1.51
N LEU A 80 2.16 8.88 0.82
CA LEU A 80 1.62 7.73 0.15
C LEU A 80 2.07 6.49 0.93
N PRO A 81 1.27 5.98 1.88
CA PRO A 81 1.62 4.76 2.59
C PRO A 81 1.62 3.58 1.62
N VAL A 82 2.78 2.98 1.40
CA VAL A 82 2.93 1.78 0.56
C VAL A 82 3.19 0.57 1.45
N ILE A 83 2.40 -0.47 1.25
CA ILE A 83 2.63 -1.80 1.80
C ILE A 83 3.17 -2.65 0.67
N ASP A 84 4.50 -2.71 0.56
CA ASP A 84 5.17 -3.60 -0.38
C ASP A 84 5.18 -5.04 0.17
N LEU A 85 4.52 -5.95 -0.55
CA LEU A 85 4.42 -7.35 -0.18
C LEU A 85 5.79 -8.01 0.02
N LYS A 86 6.82 -7.58 -0.71
CA LYS A 86 8.17 -8.16 -0.62
C LYS A 86 8.86 -7.82 0.69
N THR A 87 8.66 -6.62 1.19
CA THR A 87 9.40 -6.08 2.35
C THR A 87 8.54 -5.95 3.60
N MET A 88 7.22 -6.14 3.50
CA MET A 88 6.33 -6.02 4.66
C MET A 88 6.67 -7.02 5.76
N ASP A 89 6.63 -6.55 7.01
CA ASP A 89 6.81 -7.41 8.17
C ASP A 89 5.55 -8.26 8.41
N ALA A 90 5.60 -9.53 8.02
CA ALA A 90 4.51 -10.49 8.19
C ALA A 90 4.09 -10.69 9.67
N ARG A 91 4.93 -10.32 10.65
CA ARG A 91 4.58 -10.38 12.09
C ARG A 91 3.48 -9.39 12.47
N LYS A 92 3.21 -8.38 11.63
CA LYS A 92 2.07 -7.46 11.81
C LYS A 92 0.73 -8.15 11.54
N LEU A 93 0.72 -9.31 10.89
CA LEU A 93 -0.48 -10.08 10.60
C LEU A 93 -0.80 -11.02 11.77
N THR A 94 -1.99 -10.85 12.34
CA THR A 94 -2.50 -11.73 13.41
C THR A 94 -3.08 -13.03 12.86
N ASN A 95 -3.59 -13.01 11.63
CA ASN A 95 -4.13 -14.20 10.97
C ASN A 95 -3.00 -15.08 10.44
N ARG A 96 -2.91 -16.30 10.98
CA ARG A 96 -1.87 -17.27 10.59
C ARG A 96 -1.87 -17.60 9.10
N ARG A 97 -3.05 -17.80 8.48
CA ARG A 97 -3.14 -18.13 7.05
C ARG A 97 -2.64 -16.98 6.18
N LEU A 98 -3.01 -15.73 6.51
CA LEU A 98 -2.52 -14.56 5.78
C LEU A 98 -1.01 -14.38 5.95
N LYS A 99 -0.50 -14.58 7.17
CA LYS A 99 0.93 -14.59 7.44
C LYS A 99 1.65 -15.64 6.58
N ASP A 100 1.09 -16.85 6.51
CA ASP A 100 1.65 -17.92 5.70
C ASP A 100 1.70 -17.53 4.21
N VAL A 101 0.62 -16.97 3.67
CA VAL A 101 0.57 -16.50 2.28
C VAL A 101 1.64 -15.43 2.01
N VAL A 102 1.79 -14.44 2.89
CA VAL A 102 2.80 -13.38 2.72
C VAL A 102 4.22 -13.96 2.73
N GLU A 103 4.55 -14.78 3.72
CA GLU A 103 5.90 -15.37 3.83
C GLU A 103 6.22 -16.32 2.67
N ILE A 104 5.23 -17.06 2.15
CA ILE A 104 5.39 -17.87 0.93
C ILE A 104 5.72 -16.98 -0.26
N ASN A 105 4.93 -15.92 -0.49
CA ASN A 105 5.18 -14.98 -1.59
C ASN A 105 6.58 -14.34 -1.49
N GLN A 106 6.98 -13.91 -0.30
CA GLN A 106 8.33 -13.37 -0.05
C GLN A 106 9.43 -14.38 -0.37
N SER A 107 9.26 -15.63 0.03
CA SER A 107 10.21 -16.72 -0.28
C SER A 107 10.29 -17.00 -1.79
N MET A 108 9.15 -16.95 -2.49
CA MET A 108 9.09 -17.11 -3.95
C MET A 108 9.83 -15.97 -4.67
N PHE A 109 9.62 -14.72 -4.24
CA PHE A 109 10.35 -13.57 -4.79
C PHE A 109 11.86 -13.63 -4.54
N ALA A 110 12.30 -14.19 -3.41
CA ALA A 110 13.71 -14.41 -3.11
C ALA A 110 14.31 -15.63 -3.85
N GLY A 111 13.51 -16.40 -4.59
CA GLY A 111 13.95 -17.64 -5.26
C GLY A 111 14.25 -18.80 -4.30
N SER A 112 13.86 -18.70 -3.02
CA SER A 112 14.15 -19.68 -1.97
C SER A 112 13.07 -20.78 -1.93
N TYR A 113 13.01 -21.61 -2.97
CA TYR A 113 12.00 -22.67 -3.10
C TYR A 113 12.22 -23.89 -2.19
N ASP A 114 13.46 -24.16 -1.76
CA ASP A 114 13.76 -25.32 -0.92
C ASP A 114 13.12 -25.20 0.47
N GLY A 115 13.15 -23.99 1.06
CA GLY A 115 12.49 -23.71 2.35
C GLY A 115 10.96 -23.79 2.30
N LEU A 116 10.35 -23.63 1.10
CA LEU A 116 8.90 -23.81 0.91
C LEU A 116 8.51 -25.29 1.01
N ARG A 117 9.41 -26.21 0.65
CA ARG A 117 9.17 -27.66 0.70
C ARG A 117 9.31 -28.24 2.11
N GLU A 118 10.22 -27.69 2.91
CA GLU A 118 10.51 -28.22 4.25
C GLU A 118 9.53 -27.72 5.33
N ASN A 119 9.10 -26.46 5.29
CA ASN A 119 8.44 -25.82 6.43
C ASN A 119 6.91 -25.70 6.36
N ARG A 120 6.28 -25.97 5.21
CA ARG A 120 4.82 -25.92 5.10
C ARG A 120 4.36 -27.07 4.21
N LYS A 121 3.82 -28.11 4.84
CA LYS A 121 2.82 -28.97 4.18
C LYS A 121 1.71 -28.04 3.70
N ILE A 122 1.84 -27.53 2.47
CA ILE A 122 0.69 -27.21 1.67
C ILE A 122 -0.02 -28.56 1.60
N GLU A 123 -1.00 -28.78 2.46
CA GLU A 123 -1.97 -29.82 2.20
C GLU A 123 -2.56 -29.44 0.85
N THR A 124 -2.05 -30.09 -0.19
CA THR A 124 -2.75 -30.15 -1.46
C THR A 124 -4.05 -30.83 -1.10
N GLU A 125 -5.08 -30.05 -0.76
CA GLU A 125 -6.44 -30.52 -0.87
C GLU A 125 -6.56 -30.94 -2.33
N SER A 126 -6.50 -32.25 -2.52
CA SER A 126 -6.88 -32.92 -3.75
C SER A 126 -8.33 -32.55 -3.96
N PHE A 127 -8.59 -31.53 -4.78
CA PHE A 127 -9.91 -31.38 -5.40
C PHE A 127 -10.08 -32.60 -6.33
N MET A 128 -10.66 -33.66 -5.78
CA MET A 128 -11.33 -34.71 -6.56
C MET A 128 -12.65 -34.16 -7.09
#